data_AF-A0AAX7SKM3-F1
#
_entry.id   AF-A0AAX7SKM3-F1
#
_cell.length_a   1.000
_cell.length_b   1.000
_cell.length_c   1.000
_cell.angle_alpha   90.00
_cell.angle_beta   90.00
_cell.angle_gamma   90.00
#
_symmetry.space_group_name_H-M   'P 1'
#
loop_
_entity.id
_entity.type
_entity.pdbx_description
1 polymer ?
#
loop_
_entity_poly.entity_id
_entity_poly.type
_entity_poly.pdbx_seq_one_letter_code
_entity_poly.pdbx_strand_id
1 'polypeptide(L)'
;SQGKPPLCQSQVICGLWSVLFCFFTVSYVRRTQQHQWRCSEVTFHCDNQALCEEWVQVTNEQLSLLTNRPKSLLVYINPFGGKRRGKRIYEQKVAPIFRLAGIATTVIVTERANHAEDHLKTEANLDKYDGVVCVGGDGMFSEVLHGLVARTQNDHGVDQNQPDAELVPCSLRIGIIPAGSTDCICFATVGTNDPVTSALHIVVGDSQPMDVCSVHHNDVFLRYSVSLLGYGFYGDVLSDSERNRWLGPARYDLAGVKTFLSHNYYEGTVTFLPAEDDVGNPRDKLQCRSRCSICQHNRSSKDTHSDVSEEKEKPGKGTGSGLLLEMYRLNHTGKSAFLISLPRYLLVCLV
;
A
#
# COMPACT_ATOMS: atom_id res chain seq x y z
N SER A 1 -13.25 -43.24 -2.55
CA SER A 1 -13.72 -41.97 -1.98
C SER A 1 -12.60 -40.97 -2.08
N GLN A 2 -12.87 -39.87 -2.77
CA GLN A 2 -11.90 -38.80 -3.07
C GLN A 2 -11.57 -37.99 -1.82
N GLY A 3 -10.30 -37.94 -1.44
CA GLY A 3 -9.78 -36.90 -0.55
C GLY A 3 -9.19 -35.78 -1.39
N LYS A 4 -9.94 -34.68 -1.58
CA LYS A 4 -9.36 -33.44 -2.12
C LYS A 4 -8.28 -32.94 -1.15
N PRO A 5 -7.05 -32.64 -1.60
CA PRO A 5 -6.09 -31.96 -0.76
C PRO A 5 -6.56 -30.50 -0.53
N PRO A 6 -6.22 -29.91 0.63
CA PRO A 6 -6.59 -28.54 0.94
C PRO A 6 -5.93 -27.58 -0.07
N LEU A 7 -6.72 -26.67 -0.64
CA LEU A 7 -6.24 -25.52 -1.42
C LEU A 7 -5.29 -24.68 -0.57
N CYS A 8 -4.01 -25.01 -0.63
CA CYS A 8 -2.93 -24.23 -0.05
C CYS A 8 -2.63 -23.06 -1.00
N GLN A 9 -2.59 -21.84 -0.46
CA GLN A 9 -2.37 -20.59 -1.19
C GLN A 9 -0.92 -20.45 -1.68
N SER A 10 -0.50 -21.33 -2.59
CA SER A 10 0.77 -21.26 -3.30
C SER A 10 0.48 -20.83 -4.73
N GLN A 11 0.95 -19.66 -5.15
CA GLN A 11 0.92 -19.24 -6.55
C GLN A 11 2.27 -19.54 -7.18
N VAL A 12 2.26 -20.28 -8.29
CA VAL A 12 3.44 -20.54 -9.10
C VAL A 12 3.86 -19.23 -9.74
N ILE A 13 5.12 -18.83 -9.49
CA ILE A 13 5.60 -17.51 -9.86
C ILE A 13 6.49 -17.58 -11.09
N CYS A 14 7.38 -18.55 -11.26
CA CYS A 14 8.11 -18.61 -12.51
C CYS A 14 8.68 -19.96 -12.93
N GLY A 15 8.82 -20.08 -14.24
CA GLY A 15 9.49 -21.12 -14.96
C GLY A 15 10.74 -20.58 -15.67
N LEU A 16 11.89 -20.63 -15.00
CA LEU A 16 13.20 -20.57 -15.64
C LEU A 16 13.84 -21.93 -15.36
N TRP A 17 13.87 -22.75 -16.41
CA TRP A 17 14.09 -24.19 -16.33
C TRP A 17 15.51 -24.48 -16.80
N SER A 18 16.39 -24.84 -15.88
CA SER A 18 17.68 -25.43 -16.26
C SER A 18 17.42 -26.90 -16.58
N VAL A 19 17.20 -27.23 -17.86
CA VAL A 19 17.14 -28.63 -18.30
C VAL A 19 18.54 -29.21 -18.22
N LEU A 20 18.82 -29.95 -17.15
CA LEU A 20 20.00 -30.79 -17.03
C LEU A 20 19.55 -32.25 -17.02
N PHE A 21 19.48 -32.80 -18.23
CA PHE A 21 19.25 -34.19 -18.64
C PHE A 21 18.01 -34.97 -18.16
N CYS A 22 17.41 -34.70 -17.00
CA CYS A 22 16.20 -35.40 -16.53
C CYS A 22 15.47 -34.64 -15.39
N PHE A 23 15.67 -33.33 -15.22
CA PHE A 23 14.97 -32.58 -14.19
C PHE A 23 14.75 -31.13 -14.55
N PHE A 24 13.80 -30.50 -13.86
CA PHE A 24 13.56 -29.08 -13.92
C PHE A 24 13.16 -28.52 -12.55
N THR A 25 13.30 -27.20 -12.36
CA THR A 25 12.92 -26.52 -11.12
C THR A 25 11.81 -25.51 -11.36
N VAL A 26 10.78 -25.55 -10.50
CA VAL A 26 9.69 -24.56 -10.48
C VAL A 26 9.84 -23.67 -9.26
N SER A 27 9.89 -22.37 -9.49
CA SER A 27 9.87 -21.37 -8.44
C SER A 27 8.43 -20.94 -8.15
N TYR A 28 8.01 -21.06 -6.90
CA TYR A 28 6.69 -20.67 -6.43
C TYR A 28 6.81 -19.77 -5.21
N VAL A 29 5.75 -19.01 -4.94
CA VAL A 29 5.71 -18.19 -3.74
C VAL A 29 4.77 -18.78 -2.72
N ARG A 30 5.24 -18.73 -1.49
CA ARG A 30 4.49 -19.11 -0.31
C ARG A 30 4.54 -18.00 0.72
N ARG A 31 3.42 -17.81 1.40
CA ARG A 31 3.33 -16.95 2.58
C ARG A 31 4.05 -17.62 3.75
N THR A 32 4.76 -16.82 4.52
CA THR A 32 5.42 -17.21 5.77
C THR A 32 4.77 -16.50 6.97
N GLN A 33 5.35 -16.63 8.16
CA GLN A 33 4.88 -15.91 9.34
C GLN A 33 5.02 -14.38 9.16
N GLN A 34 4.31 -13.61 10.00
CA GLN A 34 4.41 -12.14 10.05
C GLN A 34 4.17 -11.41 8.71
N HIS A 35 3.20 -11.89 7.92
CA HIS A 35 2.83 -11.27 6.63
C HIS A 35 3.95 -11.24 5.57
N GLN A 36 5.04 -11.98 5.76
CA GLN A 36 6.12 -12.08 4.78
C GLN A 36 5.85 -13.16 3.73
N TRP A 37 6.45 -12.99 2.56
CA TRP A 37 6.40 -13.93 1.44
C TRP A 37 7.82 -14.36 1.08
N ARG A 38 7.98 -15.60 0.62
CA ARG A 38 9.27 -16.11 0.16
C ARG A 38 9.13 -16.86 -1.14
N CYS A 39 10.17 -16.75 -1.96
CA CYS A 39 10.38 -17.65 -3.08
C CYS A 39 10.82 -19.02 -2.53
N SER A 40 10.28 -20.09 -3.10
CA SER A 40 10.65 -21.47 -2.80
C SER A 40 10.67 -22.25 -4.10
N GLU A 41 11.38 -23.38 -4.09
CA GLU A 41 11.66 -24.15 -5.28
C GLU A 41 11.21 -25.60 -5.06
N VAL A 42 10.71 -26.22 -6.13
CA VAL A 42 10.52 -27.66 -6.21
C VAL A 42 11.22 -28.14 -7.46
N THR A 43 12.09 -29.14 -7.31
CA THR A 43 12.73 -29.81 -8.45
C THR A 43 11.97 -31.08 -8.77
N PHE A 44 11.54 -31.19 -10.03
CA PHE A 44 10.87 -32.36 -10.57
C PHE A 44 11.87 -33.15 -11.38
N HIS A 45 11.85 -34.46 -11.22
CA HIS A 45 12.64 -35.40 -12.00
C HIS A 45 11.73 -36.10 -13.01
N CYS A 46 12.23 -36.27 -14.22
CA CYS A 46 11.53 -36.87 -15.35
C CYS A 46 12.31 -38.07 -15.84
N ASP A 47 11.61 -39.05 -16.42
CA ASP A 47 12.22 -40.29 -16.92
C ASP A 47 13.10 -40.05 -18.16
N ASN A 48 12.81 -39.01 -18.93
CA ASN A 48 13.57 -38.60 -20.10
C ASN A 48 13.46 -37.10 -20.36
N GLN A 49 14.33 -36.59 -21.23
CA GLN A 49 14.40 -35.17 -21.59
C GLN A 49 13.13 -34.68 -22.31
N ALA A 50 12.52 -35.47 -23.19
CA ALA A 50 11.33 -35.06 -23.94
C ALA A 50 10.13 -34.78 -23.02
N LEU A 51 9.91 -35.63 -22.00
CA LEU A 51 8.88 -35.41 -21.00
C LEU A 51 9.14 -34.16 -20.15
N CYS A 52 10.42 -33.92 -19.80
CA CYS A 52 10.83 -32.70 -19.09
C CYS A 52 10.48 -31.45 -19.90
N GLU A 53 10.83 -31.42 -21.18
CA GLU A 53 10.52 -30.32 -22.10
C GLU A 53 9.01 -30.11 -22.29
N GLU A 54 8.24 -31.20 -22.38
CA GLU A 54 6.77 -31.14 -22.45
C GLU A 54 6.17 -30.49 -21.19
N TRP A 55 6.63 -30.88 -19.99
CA TRP A 55 6.13 -30.31 -18.73
C TRP A 55 6.53 -28.85 -18.55
N VAL A 56 7.74 -28.48 -18.98
CA VAL A 56 8.20 -27.09 -19.06
C VAL A 56 7.25 -26.27 -19.94
N GLN A 57 6.96 -26.78 -21.15
CA GLN A 57 6.12 -26.10 -22.11
C GLN A 57 4.69 -25.91 -21.58
N VAL A 58 4.05 -26.98 -21.10
CA VAL A 58 2.69 -26.92 -20.55
C VAL A 58 2.62 -25.95 -19.36
N THR A 59 3.62 -25.96 -18.49
CA THR A 59 3.63 -25.03 -17.36
C THR A 59 3.77 -23.58 -17.82
N ASN A 60 4.62 -23.30 -18.80
CA ASN A 60 4.76 -21.95 -19.35
C ASN A 60 3.48 -21.49 -20.07
N GLU A 61 2.78 -22.39 -20.78
CA GLU A 61 1.48 -22.12 -21.37
C GLU A 61 0.46 -21.73 -20.30
N GLN A 62 0.37 -22.49 -19.19
CA GLN A 62 -0.50 -22.14 -18.07
C GLN A 62 -0.13 -20.81 -17.41
N LEU A 63 1.16 -20.52 -17.25
CA LEU A 63 1.62 -19.23 -16.72
C LEU A 63 1.27 -18.06 -17.66
N SER A 64 1.26 -18.29 -18.98
CA SER A 64 0.91 -17.25 -19.96
C SER A 64 -0.55 -16.81 -19.89
N LEU A 65 -1.43 -17.66 -19.36
CA LEU A 65 -2.86 -17.36 -19.15
C LEU A 65 -3.10 -16.44 -17.94
N LEU A 66 -2.09 -16.23 -17.08
CA LEU A 66 -2.19 -15.35 -15.91
C LEU A 66 -2.05 -13.88 -16.33
N THR A 67 -3.17 -13.26 -16.72
CA THR A 67 -3.21 -11.88 -17.24
C THR A 67 -2.84 -10.80 -16.21
N ASN A 68 -3.00 -11.08 -14.92
CA ASN A 68 -2.72 -10.10 -13.87
C ASN A 68 -1.22 -9.85 -13.67
N ARG A 69 -0.37 -10.80 -14.09
CA ARG A 69 1.08 -10.73 -13.88
C ARG A 69 1.72 -9.74 -14.86
N PRO A 70 2.49 -8.76 -14.38
CA PRO A 70 3.19 -7.84 -15.26
C PRO A 70 4.30 -8.56 -16.03
N LYS A 71 4.52 -8.14 -17.28
CA LYS A 71 5.59 -8.59 -18.18
C LYS A 71 6.65 -7.50 -18.38
N SER A 72 6.26 -6.23 -18.31
CA SER A 72 7.14 -5.07 -18.49
C SER A 72 6.89 -4.03 -17.39
N LEU A 73 7.95 -3.59 -16.70
CA LEU A 73 7.87 -2.61 -15.61
C LEU A 73 8.86 -1.45 -15.81
N LEU A 74 8.39 -0.23 -15.55
CA LEU A 74 9.25 0.96 -15.44
C LEU A 74 9.62 1.18 -13.96
N VAL A 75 10.90 1.14 -13.63
CA VAL A 75 11.38 1.19 -12.24
C VAL A 75 12.11 2.51 -11.98
N TYR A 76 11.64 3.29 -11.00
CA TYR A 76 12.36 4.45 -10.47
C TYR A 76 13.05 4.12 -9.16
N ILE A 77 14.32 4.49 -9.05
CA ILE A 77 15.11 4.26 -7.83
C ILE A 77 15.58 5.60 -7.28
N ASN A 78 15.21 5.90 -6.03
CA ASN A 78 15.82 7.01 -5.29
C ASN A 78 17.12 6.55 -4.62
N PRO A 79 18.31 7.00 -5.08
CA PRO A 79 19.58 6.57 -4.50
C PRO A 79 19.87 7.24 -3.15
N PHE A 80 19.21 8.37 -2.85
CA PHE A 80 19.47 9.20 -1.67
C PHE A 80 18.47 8.96 -0.52
N GLY A 81 17.39 8.23 -0.77
CA GLY A 81 16.34 7.96 0.21
C GLY A 81 16.82 7.18 1.42
N GLY A 82 16.35 7.57 2.61
CA GLY A 82 16.60 6.88 3.88
C GLY A 82 18.09 6.58 4.13
N LYS A 83 18.43 5.29 4.26
CA LYS A 83 19.80 4.82 4.50
C LYS A 83 20.64 4.70 3.21
N ARG A 84 20.21 5.29 2.08
CA ARG A 84 20.88 5.22 0.77
C ARG A 84 21.07 3.79 0.25
N ARG A 85 20.09 2.94 0.52
CA ARG A 85 20.12 1.52 0.16
C ARG A 85 19.27 1.16 -1.06
N GLY A 86 18.53 2.12 -1.63
CA GLY A 86 17.57 1.85 -2.72
C GLY A 86 18.16 1.06 -3.87
N LYS A 87 19.28 1.54 -4.45
CA LYS A 87 19.99 0.85 -5.54
C LYS A 87 20.42 -0.57 -5.15
N ARG A 88 21.07 -0.73 -3.99
CA ARG A 88 21.51 -2.03 -3.48
C ARG A 88 20.35 -2.99 -3.22
N ILE A 89 19.25 -2.52 -2.64
CA ILE A 89 18.04 -3.31 -2.39
C ILE A 89 17.49 -3.82 -3.72
N TYR A 90 17.37 -2.93 -4.71
CA TYR A 90 16.90 -3.32 -6.03
C TYR A 90 17.81 -4.37 -6.67
N GLU A 91 19.10 -4.08 -6.80
CA GLU A 91 20.06 -4.95 -7.50
C GLU A 91 20.22 -6.32 -6.83
N GLN A 92 20.27 -6.37 -5.50
CA GLN A 92 20.57 -7.61 -4.76
C GLN A 92 19.33 -8.42 -4.41
N LYS A 93 18.15 -7.80 -4.30
CA LYS A 93 16.93 -8.49 -3.83
C LYS A 93 15.80 -8.50 -4.84
N VAL A 94 15.55 -7.38 -5.54
CA VAL A 94 14.34 -7.23 -6.37
C VAL A 94 14.60 -7.63 -7.83
N ALA A 95 15.66 -7.11 -8.45
CA ALA A 95 16.00 -7.42 -9.84
C ALA A 95 16.19 -8.93 -10.09
N PRO A 96 16.80 -9.72 -9.18
CA PRO A 96 16.87 -11.17 -9.35
C PRO A 96 15.49 -11.83 -9.35
N ILE A 97 14.55 -11.35 -8.53
CA ILE A 97 13.18 -11.86 -8.48
C ILE A 97 12.44 -11.52 -9.77
N PHE A 98 12.53 -10.28 -10.26
CA PHE A 98 11.91 -9.87 -11.53
C PHE A 98 12.49 -10.63 -12.73
N ARG A 99 13.82 -10.84 -12.77
CA ARG A 99 14.48 -11.65 -13.79
C ARG A 99 14.05 -13.11 -13.72
N LEU A 100 14.04 -13.69 -12.51
CA LEU A 100 13.56 -15.04 -12.30
C LEU A 100 12.12 -15.16 -12.79
N ALA A 101 11.31 -14.12 -12.60
CA ALA A 101 9.95 -13.97 -13.07
C ALA A 101 9.81 -13.59 -14.56
N GLY A 102 10.88 -13.55 -15.37
CA GLY A 102 10.76 -13.17 -16.78
C GLY A 102 10.13 -11.79 -17.02
N ILE A 103 10.19 -10.89 -16.03
CA ILE A 103 9.66 -9.53 -16.13
C ILE A 103 10.78 -8.63 -16.66
N ALA A 104 10.53 -7.98 -17.79
CA ALA A 104 11.41 -6.97 -18.32
C ALA A 104 11.33 -5.69 -17.49
N THR A 105 12.48 -5.10 -17.15
CA THR A 105 12.53 -3.89 -16.33
C THR A 105 13.34 -2.80 -17.02
N THR A 106 12.74 -1.64 -17.24
CA THR A 106 13.48 -0.41 -17.58
C THR A 106 13.75 0.35 -16.29
N VAL A 107 15.02 0.62 -15.97
CA VAL A 107 15.41 1.18 -14.67
C VAL A 107 15.94 2.60 -14.84
N ILE A 108 15.37 3.55 -14.10
CA ILE A 108 15.78 4.94 -14.01
C ILE A 108 16.19 5.24 -12.57
N VAL A 109 17.44 5.63 -12.37
CA VAL A 109 17.91 6.14 -11.08
C VAL A 109 17.64 7.64 -11.05
N THR A 110 16.91 8.12 -10.05
CA THR A 110 16.57 9.54 -9.97
C THR A 110 17.78 10.37 -9.53
N GLU A 111 17.93 11.55 -10.11
CA GLU A 111 19.11 12.41 -9.92
C GLU A 111 18.79 13.63 -9.04
N ARG A 112 17.52 14.01 -8.99
CA ARG A 112 16.99 15.16 -8.25
C ARG A 112 15.58 14.87 -7.74
N ALA A 113 15.10 15.73 -6.85
CA ALA A 113 13.70 15.74 -6.45
C ALA A 113 12.79 15.98 -7.67
N ASN A 114 11.64 15.31 -7.66
CA ASN A 114 10.63 15.34 -8.71
C ASN A 114 11.09 14.83 -10.09
N HIS A 115 12.24 14.16 -10.18
CA HIS A 115 12.71 13.62 -11.45
C HIS A 115 11.73 12.58 -12.02
N ALA A 116 11.23 11.66 -11.18
CA ALA A 116 10.28 10.66 -11.67
C ALA A 116 8.94 11.28 -12.06
N GLU A 117 8.49 12.27 -11.30
CA GLU A 117 7.27 13.02 -11.61
C GLU A 117 7.36 13.69 -12.98
N ASP A 118 8.44 14.43 -13.24
CA ASP A 118 8.65 15.13 -14.50
C ASP A 118 8.72 14.13 -15.68
N HIS A 119 9.55 13.09 -15.56
CA HIS A 119 9.71 12.10 -16.63
C HIS A 119 8.39 11.36 -16.93
N LEU A 120 7.58 11.02 -15.91
CA LEU A 120 6.26 10.41 -16.09
C LEU A 120 5.26 11.33 -16.79
N LYS A 121 5.31 12.64 -16.52
CA LYS A 121 4.42 13.63 -17.12
C LYS A 121 4.71 13.83 -18.61
N THR A 122 5.99 13.88 -19.01
CA THR A 122 6.38 14.40 -20.32
C THR A 122 7.05 13.41 -21.25
N GLU A 123 7.89 12.51 -20.74
CA GLU A 123 8.83 11.72 -21.55
C GLU A 123 8.46 10.24 -21.65
N ALA A 124 7.88 9.69 -20.57
CA ALA A 124 7.58 8.27 -20.48
C ALA A 124 6.50 7.86 -21.48
N ASN A 125 6.82 6.92 -22.37
CA ASN A 125 5.81 6.19 -23.13
C ASN A 125 5.22 5.08 -22.23
N LEU A 126 4.09 5.39 -21.61
CA LEU A 126 3.42 4.55 -20.62
C LEU A 126 2.81 3.27 -21.20
N ASP A 127 2.44 3.27 -22.49
CA ASP A 127 1.82 2.12 -23.17
C ASP A 127 2.76 0.90 -23.28
N LYS A 128 4.07 1.09 -23.04
CA LYS A 128 5.08 0.02 -23.07
C LYS A 128 5.15 -0.82 -21.79
N TYR A 129 4.43 -0.41 -20.74
CA TYR A 129 4.61 -0.96 -19.40
C TYR A 129 3.27 -1.41 -18.82
N ASP A 130 3.29 -2.52 -18.09
CA ASP A 130 2.13 -3.04 -17.35
C ASP A 130 1.99 -2.39 -15.95
N GLY A 131 2.99 -1.61 -15.55
CA GLY A 131 3.05 -0.91 -14.27
C GLY A 131 4.35 -0.15 -14.05
N VAL A 132 4.34 0.70 -13.02
CA VAL A 132 5.49 1.48 -12.58
C VAL A 132 5.89 1.03 -11.17
N VAL A 133 7.18 0.89 -10.91
CA VAL A 133 7.71 0.50 -9.59
C VAL A 133 8.54 1.63 -9.00
N CYS A 134 8.23 2.04 -7.78
CA CYS A 134 9.06 2.96 -7.01
C CYS A 134 9.91 2.21 -5.99
N VAL A 135 11.23 2.41 -6.01
CA VAL A 135 12.18 1.91 -5.01
C VAL A 135 12.66 3.09 -4.18
N GLY A 136 12.12 3.21 -2.97
CA GLY A 136 12.34 4.37 -2.11
C GLY A 136 11.44 4.36 -0.88
N GLY A 137 11.28 5.52 -0.26
CA GLY A 137 10.25 5.72 0.77
C GLY A 137 9.03 6.46 0.24
N ASP A 138 8.19 6.94 1.15
CA ASP A 138 6.91 7.59 0.83
C ASP A 138 7.05 8.75 -0.17
N GLY A 139 8.16 9.50 -0.13
CA GLY A 139 8.43 10.57 -1.09
C GLY A 139 8.65 10.09 -2.54
N MET A 140 9.33 8.95 -2.74
CA MET A 140 9.50 8.39 -4.09
C MET A 140 8.16 7.86 -4.64
N PHE A 141 7.35 7.24 -3.77
CA PHE A 141 5.99 6.87 -4.12
C PHE A 141 5.17 8.11 -4.51
N SER A 142 5.27 9.20 -3.73
CA SER A 142 4.58 10.46 -3.99
C SER A 142 4.95 11.04 -5.36
N GLU A 143 6.23 11.10 -5.73
CA GLU A 143 6.64 11.59 -7.06
C GLU A 143 6.02 10.75 -8.20
N VAL A 144 6.03 9.42 -8.07
CA VAL A 144 5.44 8.53 -9.08
C VAL A 144 3.93 8.71 -9.18
N LEU A 145 3.24 8.81 -8.04
CA LEU A 145 1.81 9.06 -8.00
C LEU A 145 1.45 10.39 -8.68
N HIS A 146 2.13 11.49 -8.32
CA HIS A 146 1.88 12.79 -8.90
C HIS A 146 2.14 12.79 -10.42
N GLY A 147 3.20 12.10 -10.85
CA GLY A 147 3.51 11.94 -12.26
C GLY A 147 2.39 11.25 -13.04
N LEU A 148 1.93 10.09 -12.54
CA LEU A 148 0.89 9.29 -13.17
C LEU A 148 -0.48 9.97 -13.14
N VAL A 149 -0.93 10.46 -11.97
CA VAL A 149 -2.25 11.09 -11.84
C VAL A 149 -2.33 12.34 -12.70
N ALA A 150 -1.32 13.20 -12.65
CA ALA A 150 -1.31 14.40 -13.49
C ALA A 150 -1.28 14.07 -14.98
N ARG A 151 -0.50 13.05 -15.39
CA ARG A 151 -0.49 12.57 -16.78
C ARG A 151 -1.88 12.10 -17.21
N THR A 152 -2.52 11.25 -16.40
CA THR A 152 -3.86 10.73 -16.68
C THR A 152 -4.90 11.85 -16.77
N GLN A 153 -4.91 12.80 -15.84
CA GLN A 153 -5.85 13.93 -15.87
C GLN A 153 -5.64 14.80 -17.11
N ASN A 154 -4.38 15.12 -17.42
CA ASN A 154 -4.05 15.94 -18.59
C ASN A 154 -4.45 15.27 -19.90
N ASP A 155 -4.18 13.96 -20.05
CA ASP A 155 -4.53 13.19 -21.25
C ASP A 155 -6.06 13.12 -21.47
N HIS A 156 -6.86 13.28 -20.40
CA HIS A 156 -8.33 13.30 -20.44
C HIS A 156 -8.94 14.72 -20.38
N GLY A 157 -8.12 15.77 -20.36
CA GLY A 157 -8.58 17.16 -20.33
C GLY A 157 -9.24 17.58 -19.02
N VAL A 158 -8.94 16.90 -17.90
CA VAL A 158 -9.46 17.24 -16.57
C VAL A 158 -8.63 18.38 -15.98
N ASP A 159 -9.29 19.51 -15.67
CA ASP A 159 -8.65 20.64 -14.97
C ASP A 159 -8.53 20.34 -13.47
N GLN A 160 -7.30 20.06 -13.04
CA GLN A 160 -7.01 19.72 -11.65
C GLN A 160 -7.25 20.88 -10.68
N ASN A 161 -7.33 22.14 -11.16
CA ASN A 161 -7.63 23.28 -10.30
C ASN A 161 -9.09 23.30 -9.85
N GLN A 162 -9.99 22.60 -10.53
CA GLN A 162 -11.38 22.47 -10.11
C GLN A 162 -11.49 21.45 -8.97
N PRO A 163 -11.84 21.85 -7.73
CA PRO A 163 -11.87 20.92 -6.59
C PRO A 163 -12.93 19.82 -6.74
N ASP A 164 -14.04 20.14 -7.42
CA ASP A 164 -15.17 19.24 -7.65
C ASP A 164 -15.04 18.40 -8.92
N ALA A 165 -13.91 18.49 -9.63
CA ALA A 165 -13.69 17.70 -10.83
C ALA A 165 -13.61 16.20 -10.50
N GLU A 166 -14.36 15.39 -11.24
CA GLU A 166 -14.27 13.93 -11.15
C GLU A 166 -12.94 13.47 -11.77
N LEU A 167 -12.03 12.98 -10.93
CA LEU A 167 -10.73 12.50 -11.38
C LEU A 167 -10.86 11.18 -12.13
N VAL A 168 -10.14 11.07 -13.24
CA VAL A 168 -10.05 9.82 -14.00
C VAL A 168 -9.10 8.85 -13.29
N PRO A 169 -9.52 7.59 -13.02
CA PRO A 169 -8.64 6.60 -12.42
C PRO A 169 -7.42 6.28 -13.30
N CYS A 170 -6.25 6.16 -12.69
CA CYS A 170 -5.04 5.71 -13.38
C CYS A 170 -5.14 4.22 -13.75
N SER A 171 -4.90 3.89 -15.02
CA SER A 171 -4.88 2.50 -15.49
C SER A 171 -3.63 1.72 -15.07
N LEU A 172 -2.50 2.41 -14.90
CA LEU A 172 -1.23 1.81 -14.50
C LEU A 172 -1.16 1.55 -13.00
N ARG A 173 -0.72 0.34 -12.64
CA ARG A 173 -0.48 -0.08 -11.26
C ARG A 173 0.87 0.43 -10.76
N ILE A 174 0.92 0.84 -9.49
CA ILE A 174 2.14 1.27 -8.80
C ILE A 174 2.62 0.16 -7.87
N GLY A 175 3.81 -0.38 -8.12
CA GLY A 175 4.53 -1.28 -7.21
C GLY A 175 5.43 -0.50 -6.26
N ILE A 176 5.40 -0.82 -4.97
CA ILE A 176 6.19 -0.12 -3.94
C ILE A 176 7.25 -1.07 -3.42
N ILE A 177 8.53 -0.70 -3.54
CA ILE A 177 9.65 -1.41 -2.90
C ILE A 177 10.20 -0.53 -1.77
N PRO A 178 10.03 -0.93 -0.49
CA PRO A 178 10.44 -0.14 0.65
C PRO A 178 11.97 -0.01 0.72
N ALA A 179 12.46 1.22 0.71
CA ALA A 179 13.86 1.55 0.90
C ALA A 179 14.07 2.84 1.72
N GLY A 180 13.00 3.40 2.29
CA GLY A 180 13.02 4.62 3.09
C GLY A 180 13.22 4.36 4.59
N SER A 181 12.88 5.37 5.38
CA SER A 181 13.00 5.32 6.86
C SER A 181 11.67 5.05 7.55
N THR A 182 10.54 5.39 6.92
CA THR A 182 9.19 5.23 7.46
C THR A 182 8.43 4.16 6.70
N ASP A 183 8.37 4.29 5.37
CA ASP A 183 7.71 3.36 4.45
C ASP A 183 6.25 3.07 4.87
N CYS A 184 5.55 4.12 5.33
CA CYS A 184 4.20 3.99 5.89
C CYS A 184 3.22 3.47 4.84
N ILE A 185 3.31 3.97 3.61
CA ILE A 185 2.42 3.57 2.52
C ILE A 185 2.67 2.10 2.15
N CYS A 186 3.94 1.67 2.10
CA CYS A 186 4.28 0.26 1.87
C CYS A 186 3.72 -0.62 2.98
N PHE A 187 3.91 -0.25 4.25
CA PHE A 187 3.42 -1.03 5.37
C PHE A 187 1.90 -1.13 5.38
N ALA A 188 1.19 -0.03 5.10
CA ALA A 188 -0.27 0.02 5.10
C ALA A 188 -0.89 -0.82 3.97
N THR A 189 -0.22 -0.89 2.82
CA THR A 189 -0.71 -1.59 1.63
C THR A 189 -0.27 -3.05 1.55
N VAL A 190 0.99 -3.35 1.88
CA VAL A 190 1.58 -4.70 1.79
C VAL A 190 1.50 -5.44 3.14
N GLY A 191 1.43 -4.73 4.25
CA GLY A 191 1.45 -5.29 5.61
C GLY A 191 2.85 -5.59 6.16
N THR A 192 3.90 -5.24 5.42
CA THR A 192 5.30 -5.38 5.85
C THR A 192 6.22 -4.44 5.07
N ASN A 193 7.38 -4.11 5.65
CA ASN A 193 8.43 -3.31 5.00
C ASN A 193 9.56 -4.20 4.46
N ASP A 194 9.23 -5.43 4.07
CA ASP A 194 10.18 -6.36 3.44
C ASP A 194 10.21 -6.19 1.91
N PRO A 195 11.36 -5.81 1.31
CA PRO A 195 11.48 -5.62 -0.13
C PRO A 195 11.22 -6.88 -0.95
N VAL A 196 11.57 -8.05 -0.42
CA VAL A 196 11.35 -9.33 -1.11
C VAL A 196 9.86 -9.62 -1.19
N THR A 197 9.15 -9.51 -0.08
CA THR A 197 7.69 -9.66 -0.02
C THR A 197 7.00 -8.72 -1.01
N SER A 198 7.39 -7.45 -1.03
CA SER A 198 6.83 -6.46 -1.95
C SER A 198 7.07 -6.82 -3.42
N ALA A 199 8.29 -7.25 -3.76
CA ALA A 199 8.60 -7.74 -5.11
C ALA A 199 7.76 -8.96 -5.50
N LEU A 200 7.52 -9.90 -4.58
CA LEU A 200 6.71 -11.08 -4.86
C LEU A 200 5.23 -10.74 -5.08
N HIS A 201 4.67 -9.79 -4.32
CA HIS A 201 3.30 -9.29 -4.59
C HIS A 201 3.19 -8.69 -5.99
N ILE A 202 4.16 -7.88 -6.41
CA ILE A 202 4.22 -7.31 -7.77
C ILE A 202 4.26 -8.43 -8.82
N VAL A 203 5.10 -9.45 -8.63
CA VAL A 203 5.24 -10.56 -9.58
C VAL A 203 3.96 -11.37 -9.72
N VAL A 204 3.25 -11.62 -8.62
CA VAL A 204 1.94 -12.31 -8.65
C VAL A 204 0.88 -11.48 -9.39
N GLY A 205 1.07 -10.17 -9.49
CA GLY A 205 0.04 -9.25 -9.95
C GLY A 205 -1.02 -9.00 -8.89
N ASP A 206 -0.66 -9.12 -7.60
CA ASP A 206 -1.56 -8.75 -6.50
C ASP A 206 -1.77 -7.22 -6.50
N SER A 207 -3.00 -6.79 -6.25
CA SER A 207 -3.36 -5.37 -6.36
C SER A 207 -4.52 -5.03 -5.44
N GLN A 208 -4.52 -3.80 -4.96
CA GLN A 208 -5.65 -3.22 -4.22
C GLN A 208 -5.86 -1.77 -4.70
N PRO A 209 -7.12 -1.30 -4.72
CA PRO A 209 -7.40 0.12 -4.94
C PRO A 209 -6.85 0.94 -3.76
N MET A 210 -6.56 2.21 -4.04
CA MET A 210 -6.09 3.15 -3.03
C MET A 210 -6.64 4.53 -3.34
N ASP A 211 -7.23 5.15 -2.33
CA ASP A 211 -7.82 6.46 -2.44
C ASP A 211 -6.72 7.54 -2.44
N VAL A 212 -7.00 8.64 -3.12
CA VAL A 212 -6.13 9.80 -3.22
C VAL A 212 -6.96 11.03 -2.92
N CYS A 213 -6.44 11.91 -2.06
CA CYS A 213 -7.03 13.21 -1.75
C CYS A 213 -6.31 14.30 -2.55
N SER A 214 -7.05 15.12 -3.27
CA SER A 214 -6.54 16.37 -3.84
C SER A 214 -6.58 17.47 -2.77
N VAL A 215 -5.55 18.31 -2.75
CA VAL A 215 -5.44 19.44 -1.83
C VAL A 215 -5.39 20.73 -2.63
N HIS A 216 -6.31 21.64 -2.32
CA HIS A 216 -6.45 22.92 -2.99
C HIS A 216 -6.32 24.09 -2.01
N HIS A 217 -5.94 25.25 -2.52
CA HIS A 217 -5.95 26.51 -1.80
C HIS A 217 -6.47 27.61 -2.73
N ASN A 218 -7.62 28.21 -2.38
CA ASN A 218 -8.32 29.20 -3.22
C ASN A 218 -8.50 28.71 -4.66
N ASP A 219 -9.06 27.50 -4.83
CA ASP A 219 -9.29 26.85 -6.13
C ASP A 219 -8.03 26.64 -6.98
N VAL A 220 -6.86 26.65 -6.35
CA VAL A 220 -5.59 26.28 -6.97
C VAL A 220 -5.16 24.94 -6.43
N PHE A 221 -4.92 23.99 -7.34
CA PHE A 221 -4.40 22.68 -6.97
C PHE A 221 -2.99 22.79 -6.40
N LEU A 222 -2.75 22.18 -5.24
CA LEU A 222 -1.45 22.16 -4.58
C LEU A 222 -0.75 20.81 -4.74
N ARG A 223 -1.42 19.72 -4.37
CA ARG A 223 -0.83 18.38 -4.35
C ARG A 223 -1.89 17.30 -4.15
N TYR A 224 -1.51 16.07 -4.45
CA TYR A 224 -2.21 14.87 -4.00
C TYR A 224 -1.63 14.37 -2.67
N SER A 225 -2.47 13.73 -1.86
CA SER A 225 -2.12 13.10 -0.58
C SER A 225 -2.76 11.72 -0.48
N VAL A 226 -2.02 10.74 0.06
CA VAL A 226 -2.47 9.34 0.17
C VAL A 226 -2.45 8.83 1.61
N SER A 227 -1.51 9.30 2.43
CA SER A 227 -1.35 8.80 3.79
C SER A 227 -1.87 9.76 4.83
N LEU A 228 -1.37 10.99 4.83
CA LEU A 228 -1.63 11.94 5.90
C LEU A 228 -1.43 13.37 5.44
N LEU A 229 -2.43 14.22 5.72
CA LEU A 229 -2.32 15.67 5.66
C LEU A 229 -2.29 16.19 7.10
N GLY A 230 -1.27 16.98 7.44
CA GLY A 230 -1.06 17.50 8.79
C GLY A 230 -1.16 19.02 8.86
N TYR A 231 -1.88 19.53 9.86
CA TYR A 231 -1.94 20.94 10.24
C TYR A 231 -1.66 21.10 11.74
N GLY A 232 -1.23 22.29 12.17
CA GLY A 232 -0.93 22.59 13.57
C GLY A 232 0.27 21.81 14.10
N PHE A 233 0.17 21.30 15.33
CA PHE A 233 1.24 20.59 16.03
C PHE A 233 1.94 19.54 15.14
N TYR A 234 1.15 18.67 14.50
CA TYR A 234 1.71 17.59 13.70
C TYR A 234 2.40 18.11 12.43
N GLY A 235 1.85 19.15 11.81
CA GLY A 235 2.47 19.84 10.68
C GLY A 235 3.82 20.46 11.05
N ASP A 236 3.90 21.09 12.22
CA ASP A 236 5.13 21.70 12.74
C ASP A 236 6.19 20.65 13.08
N VAL A 237 5.79 19.54 13.73
CA VAL A 237 6.68 18.40 13.99
C VAL A 237 7.25 17.85 12.68
N LEU A 238 6.40 17.61 11.68
CA LEU A 238 6.87 17.13 10.38
C LEU A 238 7.82 18.13 9.73
N SER A 239 7.44 19.41 9.65
CA SER A 239 8.27 20.48 9.06
C SER A 239 9.66 20.59 9.70
N ASP A 240 9.73 20.59 11.04
CA ASP A 240 11.01 20.61 11.77
C ASP A 240 11.80 19.31 11.55
N SER A 241 11.12 18.16 11.60
CA SER A 241 11.76 16.86 11.39
C SER A 241 12.40 16.74 10.00
N GLU A 242 11.82 17.35 8.96
CA GLU A 242 12.35 17.33 7.60
C GLU A 242 13.67 18.10 7.47
N ARG A 243 13.83 19.19 8.23
CA ARG A 243 15.11 19.93 8.33
C ARG A 243 16.20 19.10 9.00
N ASN A 244 15.81 18.12 9.82
CA ASN A 244 16.68 17.30 10.65
C ASN A 244 16.84 15.85 10.12
N ARG A 245 16.69 15.62 8.80
CA ARG A 245 16.81 14.29 8.17
C ARG A 245 18.11 13.55 8.50
N TRP A 246 19.19 14.26 8.78
CA TRP A 246 20.49 13.68 9.14
C TRP A 246 20.47 12.86 10.44
N LEU A 247 19.49 13.11 11.33
CA LEU A 247 19.29 12.35 12.58
C LEU A 247 18.63 10.98 12.37
N GLY A 248 18.17 10.67 11.16
CA GLY A 248 17.41 9.44 10.91
C GLY A 248 16.11 9.42 11.74
N PRO A 249 15.61 8.26 12.20
CA PRO A 249 14.34 8.15 12.90
C PRO A 249 14.20 9.01 14.17
N ALA A 250 15.30 9.30 14.88
CA ALA A 250 15.29 10.12 16.10
C ALA A 250 14.81 11.56 15.86
N ARG A 251 14.80 12.02 14.60
CA ARG A 251 14.28 13.35 14.21
C ARG A 251 12.83 13.56 14.63
N TYR A 252 12.01 12.50 14.66
CA TYR A 252 10.59 12.61 15.00
C TYR A 252 10.39 12.87 16.49
N ASP A 253 11.11 12.15 17.35
CA ASP A 253 11.01 12.34 18.80
C ASP A 253 11.50 13.72 19.22
N LEU A 254 12.62 14.17 18.65
CA LEU A 254 13.20 15.48 18.95
C LEU A 254 12.32 16.63 18.48
N ALA A 255 11.81 16.56 17.24
CA ALA A 255 10.86 17.54 16.73
C ALA A 255 9.57 17.53 17.57
N GLY A 256 9.07 16.34 17.94
CA GLY A 256 7.91 16.16 18.80
C GLY A 256 8.06 16.86 20.16
N VAL A 257 9.16 16.60 20.87
CA VAL A 257 9.46 17.23 22.17
C VAL A 257 9.59 18.75 22.02
N LYS A 258 10.31 19.22 20.99
CA LYS A 258 10.50 20.66 20.74
C LYS A 258 9.17 21.37 20.49
N THR A 259 8.34 20.84 19.61
CA THR A 259 7.03 21.43 19.30
C THR A 259 6.11 21.38 20.53
N PHE A 260 6.17 20.28 21.30
CA PHE A 260 5.40 20.13 22.53
C PHE A 260 5.74 21.19 23.57
N LEU A 261 7.03 21.43 23.80
CA LEU A 261 7.50 22.46 24.74
C LEU A 261 7.21 23.88 24.25
N SER A 262 7.07 24.09 22.94
CA SER A 262 6.72 25.39 22.37
C SER A 262 5.25 25.77 22.63
N HIS A 263 4.38 24.77 22.87
CA HIS A 263 2.97 24.95 23.27
C HIS A 263 2.18 25.93 22.39
N ASN A 264 2.41 25.89 21.07
CA ASN A 264 1.66 26.70 20.13
C ASN A 264 0.19 26.23 20.07
N TYR A 265 -0.74 27.17 20.00
CA TYR A 265 -2.13 26.90 19.66
C TYR A 265 -2.42 27.49 18.27
N TYR A 266 -3.38 26.88 17.58
CA TYR A 266 -3.72 27.25 16.20
C TYR A 266 -5.23 27.48 16.15
N GLU A 267 -5.63 28.73 15.92
CA GLU A 267 -7.03 29.05 15.69
C GLU A 267 -7.40 28.72 14.25
N GLY A 268 -8.51 28.00 14.08
CA GLY A 268 -9.00 27.60 12.77
C GLY A 268 -10.41 27.07 12.85
N THR A 269 -11.11 27.11 11.72
CA THR A 269 -12.43 26.50 11.56
C THR A 269 -12.30 25.33 10.61
N VAL A 270 -12.80 24.16 11.01
CA VAL A 270 -12.88 22.98 10.15
C VAL A 270 -14.33 22.81 9.73
N THR A 271 -14.54 22.70 8.43
CA THR A 271 -15.81 22.30 7.83
C THR A 271 -15.57 21.00 7.06
N PHE A 272 -16.54 20.09 7.08
CA PHE A 272 -16.43 18.81 6.40
C PHE A 272 -17.81 18.36 5.93
N LEU A 273 -17.84 17.64 4.81
CA LEU A 273 -19.03 16.95 4.33
C LEU A 273 -19.01 15.53 4.91
N PRO A 274 -19.93 15.15 5.81
CA PRO A 274 -20.02 13.77 6.27
C PRO A 274 -20.43 12.86 5.10
N ALA A 275 -19.90 11.63 5.10
CA ALA A 275 -20.36 10.62 4.15
C ALA A 275 -21.85 10.34 4.37
N GLU A 276 -22.62 10.25 3.28
CA GLU A 276 -24.08 10.06 3.33
C GLU A 276 -24.47 8.69 3.91
N ASP A 277 -23.60 7.69 3.76
CA ASP A 277 -23.84 6.31 4.17
C ASP A 277 -22.63 5.70 4.91
N ASP A 278 -22.90 4.82 5.90
CA ASP A 278 -21.91 3.99 6.62
C ASP A 278 -21.34 2.83 5.75
N VAL A 279 -21.41 2.91 4.41
CA VAL A 279 -21.02 1.80 3.50
C VAL A 279 -19.51 1.58 3.43
N GLY A 280 -18.69 2.52 3.92
CA GLY A 280 -17.26 2.31 4.12
C GLY A 280 -17.00 1.55 5.42
N ASN A 281 -17.33 0.27 5.47
CA ASN A 281 -17.06 -0.54 6.64
C ASN A 281 -15.69 -1.22 6.44
N PRO A 282 -14.84 -1.39 7.48
CA PRO A 282 -13.70 -2.32 7.42
C PRO A 282 -14.09 -3.79 7.09
N ARG A 283 -15.38 -4.06 6.80
CA ARG A 283 -16.01 -5.32 6.38
C ARG A 283 -16.64 -5.25 4.98
N ASP A 284 -16.30 -4.28 4.16
CA ASP A 284 -16.78 -4.20 2.77
C ASP A 284 -16.52 -5.52 2.03
N LYS A 285 -17.30 -5.78 0.98
CA LYS A 285 -17.27 -7.07 0.25
C LYS A 285 -15.91 -7.40 -0.39
N LEU A 286 -14.95 -6.47 -0.37
CA LEU A 286 -13.54 -6.74 -0.63
C LEU A 286 -12.99 -7.67 0.47
N GLN A 287 -13.02 -8.97 0.19
CA GLN A 287 -12.65 -10.02 1.12
C GLN A 287 -11.22 -9.83 1.63
N CYS A 288 -11.06 -9.72 2.96
CA CYS A 288 -9.76 -9.76 3.63
C CYS A 288 -9.02 -11.08 3.30
N ARG A 289 -8.07 -11.01 2.36
CA ARG A 289 -7.27 -12.18 1.90
C ARG A 289 -6.29 -12.68 2.96
N SER A 290 -6.01 -11.85 3.97
CA SER A 290 -5.02 -12.15 5.00
C SER A 290 -5.54 -13.10 6.10
N ARG A 291 -6.84 -13.44 6.08
CA ARG A 291 -7.51 -14.33 7.07
C ARG A 291 -7.34 -13.84 8.51
N CYS A 292 -7.45 -12.53 8.77
CA CYS A 292 -7.34 -12.00 10.13
C CYS A 292 -8.61 -12.31 10.97
N SER A 293 -8.43 -12.43 12.29
CA SER A 293 -9.50 -12.76 13.25
C SER A 293 -10.68 -11.78 13.20
N ILE A 294 -10.40 -10.48 13.03
CA ILE A 294 -11.40 -9.41 13.01
C ILE A 294 -12.37 -9.55 11.82
N CYS A 295 -11.83 -9.83 10.63
CA CYS A 295 -12.65 -10.00 9.42
C CYS A 295 -13.33 -11.38 9.38
N GLN A 296 -12.84 -12.37 10.11
CA GLN A 296 -13.46 -13.70 10.22
C GLN A 296 -14.68 -13.70 11.15
N HIS A 297 -14.67 -12.91 12.23
CA HIS A 297 -15.73 -12.93 13.25
C HIS A 297 -17.03 -12.21 12.84
N ASN A 298 -17.06 -11.47 11.74
CA ASN A 298 -18.25 -10.71 11.33
C ASN A 298 -19.18 -11.38 10.33
N ARG A 299 -18.97 -12.67 10.10
CA ARG A 299 -19.86 -13.48 9.26
C ARG A 299 -21.13 -13.93 9.97
N SER A 300 -21.20 -13.90 11.30
CA SER A 300 -22.27 -14.57 12.05
C SER A 300 -23.46 -13.70 12.45
N SER A 301 -23.49 -12.41 12.11
CA SER A 301 -24.52 -11.47 12.62
C SER A 301 -25.51 -10.93 11.57
N LYS A 302 -25.54 -11.47 10.34
CA LYS A 302 -26.48 -11.01 9.29
C LYS A 302 -27.47 -12.04 8.75
N ASP A 303 -27.50 -13.26 9.28
CA ASP A 303 -28.46 -14.29 8.86
C ASP A 303 -29.43 -14.67 9.99
N THR A 304 -30.35 -13.78 10.40
CA THR A 304 -31.63 -14.17 11.05
C THR A 304 -32.63 -13.01 11.21
N HIS A 305 -33.73 -13.07 10.44
CA HIS A 305 -35.15 -12.78 10.77
C HIS A 305 -35.54 -11.49 11.55
N SER A 306 -36.31 -10.55 10.99
CA SER A 306 -37.78 -10.48 10.70
C SER A 306 -38.64 -9.95 11.87
N ASP A 307 -39.53 -9.01 11.54
CA ASP A 307 -40.67 -8.40 12.26
C ASP A 307 -41.03 -8.87 13.69
N VAL A 308 -41.29 -7.93 14.60
CA VAL A 308 -42.56 -7.75 15.37
C VAL A 308 -42.44 -6.55 16.36
N SER A 309 -43.63 -6.02 16.65
CA SER A 309 -44.13 -4.74 17.18
C SER A 309 -43.68 -4.16 18.53
N GLU A 310 -44.06 -2.88 18.68
CA GLU A 310 -44.01 -1.96 19.82
C GLU A 310 -44.56 -2.52 21.16
N GLU A 311 -43.87 -2.18 22.26
CA GLU A 311 -44.51 -1.86 23.55
C GLU A 311 -43.65 -0.85 24.33
N LYS A 312 -44.31 0.16 24.91
CA LYS A 312 -43.73 1.27 25.69
C LYS A 312 -43.60 0.88 27.16
N GLU A 313 -42.42 1.08 27.76
CA GLU A 313 -42.28 1.48 29.17
C GLU A 313 -41.09 2.44 29.38
N LYS A 314 -41.32 3.52 30.14
CA LYS A 314 -40.33 4.46 30.72
C LYS A 314 -40.19 4.12 32.22
N PRO A 315 -39.24 4.72 32.97
CA PRO A 315 -37.82 4.94 32.70
C PRO A 315 -36.97 4.38 33.87
N GLY A 316 -35.90 3.63 33.59
CA GLY A 316 -35.00 3.21 34.67
C GLY A 316 -33.86 2.30 34.23
N LYS A 317 -32.65 2.89 34.17
CA LYS A 317 -31.33 2.23 34.07
C LYS A 317 -31.15 1.24 32.90
N GLY A 318 -30.90 1.79 31.71
CA GLY A 318 -30.40 1.02 30.57
C GLY A 318 -28.89 0.83 30.61
N THR A 319 -28.44 -0.41 30.76
CA THR A 319 -27.15 -0.90 30.24
C THR A 319 -27.27 -1.02 28.73
N GLY A 320 -26.83 0.00 28.00
CA GLY A 320 -26.63 -0.07 26.56
C GLY A 320 -25.23 -0.59 26.27
N SER A 321 -25.12 -1.71 25.54
CA SER A 321 -23.88 -2.12 24.88
C SER A 321 -23.63 -1.23 23.67
N GLY A 322 -23.40 0.06 23.93
CA GLY A 322 -22.70 0.95 23.02
C GLY A 322 -21.22 0.60 23.10
N LEU A 323 -20.54 0.59 21.96
CA LEU A 323 -19.08 0.53 21.91
C LEU A 323 -18.53 1.57 22.90
N LEU A 324 -17.86 1.05 23.92
CA LEU A 324 -17.27 1.82 25.00
C LEU A 324 -16.18 2.71 24.38
N LEU A 325 -16.49 3.98 24.11
CA LEU A 325 -15.47 5.01 24.01
C LEU A 325 -14.83 5.08 25.40
N GLU A 326 -13.65 4.49 25.58
CA GLU A 326 -12.83 4.80 26.75
C GLU A 326 -12.25 6.20 26.59
N MET A 327 -13.01 7.18 27.08
CA MET A 327 -12.60 8.57 27.20
C MET A 327 -11.71 8.71 28.44
N TYR A 328 -10.39 8.65 28.27
CA TYR A 328 -9.47 8.95 29.36
C TYR A 328 -9.35 10.47 29.55
N ARG A 329 -9.93 10.98 30.63
CA ARG A 329 -9.79 12.37 31.06
C ARG A 329 -8.52 12.50 31.91
N LEU A 330 -7.42 12.96 31.33
CA LEU A 330 -6.22 13.34 32.10
C LEU A 330 -6.45 14.71 32.75
N ASN A 331 -7.14 14.70 33.89
CA ASN A 331 -7.36 15.89 34.71
C ASN A 331 -6.08 16.23 35.48
N HIS A 332 -5.28 17.18 34.98
CA HIS A 332 -4.40 17.93 35.89
C HIS A 332 -4.12 19.40 35.56
N THR A 333 -4.63 19.97 34.45
CA THR A 333 -4.37 21.39 34.11
C THR A 333 -5.55 22.13 33.46
N GLY A 334 -6.78 21.59 33.53
CA GLY A 334 -7.97 22.28 33.01
C GLY A 334 -8.08 22.34 31.48
N LYS A 335 -7.30 21.53 30.75
CA LYS A 335 -7.40 21.34 29.29
C LYS A 335 -7.71 19.88 28.98
N SER A 336 -8.58 19.65 28.01
CA SER A 336 -9.05 18.31 27.62
C SER A 336 -8.25 17.84 26.40
N ALA A 337 -7.55 16.72 26.51
CA ALA A 337 -6.97 16.01 25.36
C ALA A 337 -7.93 14.91 24.91
N PHE A 338 -8.09 14.73 23.59
CA PHE A 338 -8.96 13.71 23.02
C PHE A 338 -8.12 12.72 22.19
N LEU A 339 -8.25 11.43 22.49
CA LEU A 339 -7.68 10.35 21.70
C LEU A 339 -8.80 9.73 20.86
N ILE A 340 -8.71 9.86 19.54
CA ILE A 340 -9.58 9.13 18.62
C ILE A 340 -8.77 7.93 18.12
N SER A 341 -9.07 6.76 18.70
CA SER A 341 -8.53 5.50 18.21
C SER A 341 -9.42 5.01 17.07
N LEU A 342 -8.95 5.15 15.83
CA LEU A 342 -9.48 4.37 14.72
C LEU A 342 -8.67 3.07 14.59
N PRO A 343 -9.28 1.94 14.18
CA PRO A 343 -8.67 0.61 14.26
C PRO A 343 -7.33 0.43 13.51
N ARG A 344 -6.89 1.41 12.71
CA ARG A 344 -5.63 1.39 11.97
C ARG A 344 -4.85 2.71 11.94
N TYR A 345 -5.34 3.77 12.58
CA TYR A 345 -4.67 5.07 12.60
C TYR A 345 -4.74 5.66 14.00
N LEU A 346 -3.58 5.91 14.59
CA LEU A 346 -3.48 6.74 15.78
C LEU A 346 -3.46 8.19 15.29
N LEU A 347 -4.62 8.85 15.32
CA LEU A 347 -4.68 10.30 15.13
C LEU A 347 -4.52 10.96 16.49
N VAL A 348 -3.36 11.56 16.73
CA VAL A 348 -3.12 12.38 17.92
C VAL A 348 -3.45 13.82 17.55
N CYS A 349 -4.66 14.27 17.91
CA CYS A 349 -4.98 15.70 17.94
C CYS A 349 -4.68 16.24 19.35
N LEU A 350 -3.58 16.97 19.49
CA LEU A 350 -3.33 17.82 20.66
C LEU A 350 -4.06 19.15 20.42
N VAL A 351 -4.95 19.56 21.34
CA VAL A 351 -5.49 20.92 21.43
C VAL A 351 -5.03 21.54 22.75
#